data_AF-A0A386ZL83-F1
#
_entry.id   AF-A0A386ZL83-F1
#
_cell.length_a   1.000
_cell.length_b   1.000
_cell.length_c   1.000
_cell.angle_alpha   90.00
_cell.angle_beta   90.00
_cell.angle_gamma   90.00
#
_symmetry.space_group_name_H-M   'P 1'
#
loop_
_entity.id
_entity.type
_entity.pdbx_description
1 polymer ?
#
loop_
_entity_poly.entity_id
_entity_poly.type
_entity_poly.pdbx_seq_one_letter_code
_entity_poly.pdbx_strand_id
1 'polypeptide(L)'
;MADTPRVSWAHLKSREPSDADRAARRAELVQRGRAVREHGWEGSAEGWTARERAIVAYLLEDEAVLEGLEESEGEVLTRLAGELYGFQGARKEIGSGLVKTQEWVAGTRGQIGRG
;
A
#
# COMPACT_ATOMS: atom_id res chain seq x y z
N MET A 1 29.39 20.96 -6.74
CA MET A 1 27.93 20.92 -6.50
C MET A 1 27.41 19.71 -7.25
N ALA A 2 26.88 18.71 -6.54
CA ALA A 2 26.37 17.50 -7.18
C ALA A 2 25.04 17.82 -7.88
N ASP A 3 25.04 17.68 -9.20
CA ASP A 3 23.86 17.79 -10.04
C ASP A 3 22.92 16.63 -9.68
N THR A 4 21.93 16.91 -8.84
CA THR A 4 20.95 15.90 -8.43
C THR A 4 20.08 15.65 -9.67
N PRO A 5 20.10 14.43 -10.26
CA PRO A 5 19.38 14.20 -11.51
C PRO A 5 17.91 14.53 -11.27
N ARG A 6 17.42 15.54 -11.99
CA ARG A 6 16.01 15.91 -11.99
C ARG A 6 15.23 14.68 -12.40
N VAL A 7 14.50 14.09 -11.45
CA VAL A 7 13.63 12.96 -11.71
C VAL A 7 12.69 13.38 -12.84
N SER A 8 12.90 12.82 -14.03
CA SER A 8 12.09 13.16 -15.18
C SER A 8 10.66 12.69 -14.90
N TRP A 9 9.72 13.61 -15.04
CA TRP A 9 8.30 13.30 -14.84
C TRP A 9 7.82 12.22 -15.83
N ALA A 10 8.46 12.12 -17.00
CA ALA A 10 8.25 11.04 -17.95
C ALA A 10 8.73 9.68 -17.43
N HIS A 11 9.88 9.65 -16.72
CA HIS A 11 10.43 8.44 -16.12
C HIS A 11 9.56 7.90 -14.98
N LEU A 12 9.00 8.79 -14.14
CA LEU A 12 8.05 8.38 -13.11
C LEU A 12 6.78 7.77 -13.70
N LYS A 13 6.31 8.30 -14.83
CA LYS A 13 5.12 7.79 -15.54
C LYS A 13 5.34 6.48 -16.29
N SER A 14 6.57 6.19 -16.70
CA SER A 14 6.92 4.95 -17.39
C SER A 14 7.28 3.81 -16.43
N ARG A 15 7.35 4.06 -15.12
CA ARG A 15 7.59 3.00 -14.16
C ARG A 15 6.39 2.06 -14.13
N GLU A 16 6.64 0.82 -14.52
CA GLU A 16 5.71 -0.30 -14.37
C GLU A 16 6.31 -1.26 -13.33
N PRO A 17 5.75 -1.30 -12.11
CA PRO A 17 6.15 -2.30 -11.13
C PRO A 17 6.00 -3.71 -11.71
N SER A 18 7.03 -4.52 -11.55
CA SER A 18 7.06 -5.92 -11.96
C SER A 18 6.26 -6.81 -11.00
N ASP A 19 6.04 -8.07 -11.37
CA ASP A 19 5.48 -9.04 -10.43
C ASP A 19 6.39 -9.27 -9.22
N ALA A 20 7.71 -9.16 -9.40
CA ALA A 20 8.66 -9.24 -8.29
C ALA A 20 8.51 -8.05 -7.33
N ASP A 21 8.31 -6.82 -7.85
CA ASP A 21 8.04 -5.64 -7.02
C ASP A 21 6.73 -5.80 -6.23
N ARG A 22 5.68 -6.30 -6.88
CA ARG A 22 4.39 -6.59 -6.22
C ARG A 22 4.53 -7.65 -5.14
N ALA A 23 5.32 -8.70 -5.37
CA ALA A 23 5.58 -9.75 -4.40
C ALA A 23 6.39 -9.25 -3.21
N ALA A 24 7.43 -8.44 -3.45
CA ALA A 24 8.23 -7.81 -2.41
C ALA A 24 7.37 -6.88 -1.54
N ARG A 25 6.54 -6.04 -2.17
CA ARG A 25 5.60 -5.15 -1.47
C ARG A 25 4.58 -5.94 -0.63
N ARG A 26 4.09 -7.07 -1.15
CA ARG A 26 3.22 -7.97 -0.39
C ARG A 26 3.93 -8.50 0.85
N ALA A 27 5.14 -9.04 0.69
CA ALA A 27 5.89 -9.64 1.79
C ALA A 27 6.16 -8.62 2.92
N GLU A 28 6.56 -7.41 2.55
CA GLU A 28 6.73 -6.28 3.48
C GLU A 28 5.45 -5.99 4.27
N LEU A 29 4.32 -5.83 3.58
CA LEU A 29 3.04 -5.53 4.21
C LEU A 29 2.50 -6.68 5.07
N VAL A 30 2.77 -7.93 4.67
CA VAL A 30 2.44 -9.10 5.49
C VAL A 30 3.24 -9.09 6.79
N GLN A 31 4.54 -8.82 6.74
CA GLN A 31 5.38 -8.73 7.93
C GLN A 31 4.91 -7.62 8.86
N ARG A 32 4.63 -6.42 8.32
CA ARG A 32 4.12 -5.28 9.08
C ARG A 32 2.77 -5.56 9.73
N GLY A 33 1.84 -6.16 8.97
CA GLY A 33 0.52 -6.54 9.49
C GLY A 33 0.61 -7.57 10.63
N ARG A 34 1.50 -8.56 10.51
CA ARG A 34 1.73 -9.55 11.58
C ARG A 34 2.34 -8.91 12.81
N ALA A 35 3.34 -8.04 12.65
CA ALA A 35 3.95 -7.31 13.77
C ALA A 35 2.89 -6.51 14.55
N VAL A 36 2.00 -5.78 13.85
CA VAL A 36 0.91 -5.04 14.51
C VAL A 36 -0.05 -5.97 15.24
N ARG A 37 -0.35 -7.16 14.72
CA ARG A 37 -1.18 -8.12 15.45
C ARG A 37 -0.49 -8.69 16.69
N GLU A 38 0.82 -8.91 16.63
CA GLU A 38 1.60 -9.51 17.70
C GLU A 38 1.96 -8.51 18.82
N HIS A 39 2.21 -7.26 18.46
CA HIS A 39 2.79 -6.24 19.36
C HIS A 39 1.95 -4.96 19.46
N GLY A 40 0.82 -4.89 18.75
CA GLY A 40 0.02 -3.68 18.65
C GLY A 40 0.67 -2.60 17.78
N TRP A 41 -0.07 -1.51 17.59
CA TRP A 41 0.38 -0.37 16.77
C TRP A 41 1.58 0.36 17.37
N GLU A 42 1.55 0.66 18.67
CA GLU A 42 2.63 1.40 19.35
C GLU A 42 3.95 0.65 19.34
N GLY A 43 3.93 -0.69 19.47
CA GLY A 43 5.12 -1.53 19.44
C GLY A 43 5.69 -1.83 18.05
N SER A 44 4.95 -1.53 16.98
CA SER A 44 5.30 -1.94 15.61
C SER A 44 5.49 -0.78 14.63
N ALA A 45 4.73 0.30 14.80
CA ALA A 45 4.60 1.37 13.81
C ALA A 45 5.38 2.64 14.18
N GLU A 46 6.39 2.54 15.04
CA GLU A 46 7.31 3.63 15.32
C GLU A 46 8.07 4.04 14.05
N GLY A 47 8.08 5.33 13.75
CA GLY A 47 8.71 5.88 12.54
C GLY A 47 7.96 5.66 11.22
N TRP A 48 6.83 4.94 11.22
CA TRP A 48 6.00 4.81 10.02
C TRP A 48 5.32 6.13 9.69
N THR A 49 5.26 6.44 8.40
CA THR A 49 4.47 7.55 7.90
C THR A 49 2.97 7.28 8.08
N ALA A 50 2.15 8.33 8.13
CA ALA A 50 0.68 8.21 8.17
C ALA A 50 0.16 7.32 7.04
N ARG A 51 0.76 7.43 5.84
CA ARG A 51 0.43 6.61 4.68
C ARG A 51 0.71 5.12 4.89
N GLU A 52 1.84 4.77 5.48
CA GLU A 52 2.17 3.38 5.77
C GLU A 52 1.24 2.79 6.83
N ARG A 53 0.90 3.59 7.85
CA ARG A 53 -0.10 3.21 8.85
C ARG A 53 -1.47 2.99 8.21
N ALA A 54 -1.92 3.88 7.35
CA ALA A 54 -3.21 3.75 6.66
C ALA A 54 -3.30 2.47 5.80
N ILE A 55 -2.25 2.12 5.04
CA ILE A 55 -2.24 0.89 4.23
C ILE A 55 -2.33 -0.35 5.14
N VAL A 56 -1.55 -0.40 6.23
CA VAL A 56 -1.58 -1.54 7.15
C VAL A 56 -2.92 -1.60 7.90
N ALA A 57 -3.49 -0.46 8.32
CA ALA A 57 -4.79 -0.40 8.99
C ALA A 57 -5.90 -0.91 8.07
N TYR A 58 -5.87 -0.48 6.81
CA TYR A 58 -6.77 -1.01 5.79
C TYR A 58 -6.61 -2.53 5.59
N LEU A 59 -5.38 -3.07 5.62
CA LEU A 59 -5.17 -4.51 5.52
C LEU A 59 -5.65 -5.27 6.77
N LEU A 60 -5.60 -4.65 7.94
CA LEU A 60 -6.04 -5.25 9.20
C LEU A 60 -7.52 -5.03 9.49
N GLU A 61 -8.23 -4.28 8.63
CA GLU A 61 -9.64 -3.91 8.82
C GLU A 61 -9.83 -3.09 10.12
N ASP A 62 -8.82 -2.25 10.44
CA ASP A 62 -8.81 -1.37 11.61
C ASP A 62 -9.36 0.02 11.24
N GLU A 63 -10.69 0.12 11.26
CA GLU A 63 -11.42 1.35 10.90
C GLU A 63 -11.10 2.51 11.85
N ALA A 64 -10.88 2.25 13.14
CA ALA A 64 -10.58 3.29 14.12
C ALA A 64 -9.25 4.00 13.82
N VAL A 65 -8.24 3.26 13.37
CA VAL A 65 -6.97 3.85 12.94
C VAL A 65 -7.13 4.63 11.63
N LEU A 66 -7.94 4.15 10.68
CA LEU A 66 -8.22 4.90 9.45
C LEU A 66 -8.95 6.22 9.73
N GLU A 67 -9.96 6.20 10.59
CA GLU A 67 -10.68 7.39 11.05
C GLU A 67 -9.74 8.38 11.73
N GLY A 68 -8.88 7.91 12.62
CA GLY A 68 -7.88 8.75 13.30
C GLY A 68 -6.83 9.35 12.36
N LEU A 69 -6.65 8.77 11.17
CA LEU A 69 -5.76 9.28 10.12
C LEU A 69 -6.50 10.12 9.07
N GLU A 70 -7.81 10.28 9.18
CA GLU A 70 -8.67 10.96 8.19
C GLU A 70 -8.51 10.38 6.77
N GLU A 71 -8.22 9.07 6.65
CA GLU A 71 -8.01 8.40 5.36
C GLU A 71 -9.23 7.55 5.00
N SER A 72 -9.72 7.67 3.76
CA SER A 72 -10.78 6.80 3.25
C SER A 72 -10.22 5.54 2.61
N GLU A 73 -11.00 4.45 2.63
CA GLU A 73 -10.65 3.20 1.93
C GLU A 73 -10.36 3.43 0.43
N GLY A 74 -11.13 4.30 -0.21
CA GLY A 74 -10.98 4.65 -1.62
C GLY A 74 -9.63 5.31 -1.92
N GLU A 75 -9.15 6.19 -1.04
CA GLU A 75 -7.84 6.83 -1.17
C GLU A 75 -6.70 5.84 -0.96
N VAL A 76 -6.83 4.95 0.04
CA VAL A 76 -5.86 3.89 0.28
C VAL A 76 -5.77 2.94 -0.92
N LEU A 77 -6.90 2.46 -1.44
CA LEU A 77 -6.93 1.58 -2.61
C LEU A 77 -6.39 2.26 -3.88
N THR A 78 -6.76 3.52 -4.12
CA THR A 78 -6.28 4.29 -5.29
C THR A 78 -4.76 4.42 -5.27
N ARG A 79 -4.21 4.71 -4.09
CA ARG A 79 -2.77 4.82 -3.88
C ARG A 79 -2.06 3.48 -4.05
N LEU A 80 -2.63 2.42 -3.47
CA LEU A 80 -2.09 1.07 -3.59
C LEU A 80 -2.08 0.61 -5.06
N ALA A 81 -3.09 0.96 -5.85
CA ALA A 81 -3.09 0.70 -7.29
C ALA A 81 -1.90 1.39 -7.99
N GLY A 82 -1.56 2.62 -7.58
CA GLY A 82 -0.37 3.35 -8.03
C GLY A 82 0.93 2.62 -7.72
N GLU A 83 1.05 2.10 -6.50
CA GLU A 83 2.23 1.34 -6.06
C GLU A 83 2.36 -0.02 -6.78
N LEU A 84 1.24 -0.68 -7.07
CA LEU A 84 1.22 -2.03 -7.65
C LEU A 84 1.32 -2.06 -9.18
N TYR A 85 0.78 -1.04 -9.85
CA TYR A 85 0.60 -1.05 -11.31
C TYR A 85 1.18 0.20 -12.00
N GLY A 86 1.79 1.11 -11.24
CA GLY A 86 2.30 2.37 -11.78
C GLY A 86 1.19 3.31 -12.25
N PHE A 87 1.57 4.46 -12.81
CA PHE A 87 0.61 5.51 -13.14
C PHE A 87 -0.46 5.07 -14.15
N GLN A 88 -0.05 4.44 -15.26
CA GLN A 88 -0.97 4.03 -16.32
C GLN A 88 -1.85 2.85 -15.89
N GLY A 89 -1.25 1.86 -15.22
CA GLY A 89 -1.98 0.71 -14.70
C GLY A 89 -3.01 1.12 -13.64
N ALA A 90 -2.62 2.01 -12.72
CA ALA A 90 -3.54 2.53 -11.71
C ALA A 90 -4.72 3.29 -12.33
N ARG A 91 -4.48 4.16 -13.33
CA ARG A 91 -5.56 4.87 -14.02
C ARG A 91 -6.56 3.92 -14.65
N LYS A 92 -6.09 2.83 -15.25
CA LYS A 92 -6.95 1.78 -15.82
C LYS A 92 -7.75 1.08 -14.73
N GLU A 93 -7.11 0.68 -13.65
CA GLU A 93 -7.76 0.01 -12.52
C GLU A 93 -8.80 0.90 -11.82
N ILE A 94 -8.50 2.19 -11.61
CA ILE A 94 -9.48 3.16 -11.07
C ILE A 94 -10.72 3.20 -11.97
N GLY A 95 -10.52 3.26 -13.30
CA GLY A 95 -11.63 3.24 -14.26
C GLY A 95 -12.45 1.95 -14.25
N SER A 96 -11.88 0.83 -13.79
CA SER A 96 -12.58 -0.45 -13.63
C SER A 96 -13.03 -0.73 -12.19
N GLY A 97 -12.94 0.23 -11.27
CA GLY A 97 -13.37 0.06 -9.89
C GLY A 97 -12.38 -0.69 -8.99
N LEU A 98 -11.08 -0.69 -9.32
CA LEU A 98 -9.98 -1.20 -8.50
C LEU A 98 -10.02 -2.72 -8.23
N VAL A 99 -10.66 -3.49 -9.11
CA VAL A 99 -10.90 -4.94 -8.93
C VAL A 99 -9.62 -5.70 -8.60
N LYS A 100 -8.53 -5.52 -9.38
CA LYS A 100 -7.29 -6.29 -9.12
C LYS A 100 -6.59 -5.84 -7.86
N THR A 101 -6.68 -4.56 -7.51
CA THR A 101 -6.15 -4.04 -6.24
C THR A 101 -6.89 -4.68 -5.07
N GLN A 102 -8.22 -4.79 -5.14
CA GLN A 102 -9.05 -5.44 -4.11
C GLN A 102 -8.73 -6.93 -3.99
N GLU A 103 -8.59 -7.65 -5.11
CA GLU A 103 -8.14 -9.06 -5.11
C GLU A 103 -6.75 -9.22 -4.49
N TRP A 104 -5.83 -8.31 -4.83
CA TRP A 104 -4.49 -8.31 -4.28
C TRP A 104 -4.54 -8.08 -2.76
N VAL A 105 -5.34 -7.12 -2.29
CA VAL A 105 -5.58 -6.84 -0.86
C VAL A 105 -6.12 -8.07 -0.16
N ALA A 106 -7.19 -8.70 -0.67
CA ALA A 106 -7.78 -9.88 -0.08
C ALA A 106 -6.77 -11.03 0.07
N GLY A 107 -5.94 -11.25 -0.95
CA GLY A 107 -4.85 -12.22 -0.89
C GLY A 107 -3.77 -11.86 0.12
N THR A 108 -3.46 -10.57 0.30
CA THR A 108 -2.52 -10.08 1.32
C THR A 108 -3.10 -10.26 2.72
N ARG A 109 -4.38 -9.90 2.96
CA ARG A 109 -5.08 -10.13 4.24
C ARG A 109 -5.04 -11.61 4.64
N GLY A 110 -5.32 -12.50 3.68
CA GLY A 110 -5.25 -13.94 3.90
C GLY A 110 -3.86 -14.43 4.35
N GLN A 111 -2.78 -13.78 3.94
CA GLN A 111 -1.41 -14.13 4.36
C GLN A 111 -1.04 -13.58 5.74
N ILE A 112 -1.60 -12.43 6.15
CA ILE A 112 -1.44 -11.92 7.51
C ILE A 112 -2.14 -12.89 8.51
N GLY A 113 -3.26 -13.50 8.09
CA GLY A 113 -4.07 -14.43 8.87
C GLY A 113 -5.38 -13.76 9.33
N ARG A 114 -6.23 -14.46 10.08
CA ARG A 114 -7.24 -13.80 10.93
C ARG A 114 -6.70 -13.81 12.36
N GLY A 115 -6.73 -12.66 13.02
CA GLY A 115 -6.54 -12.61 14.47
C GLY A 115 -7.69 -13.29 15.20
#